data_AF-A0A439V0W3-F1
#
_entry.id   AF-A0A439V0W3-F1
#
_cell.length_a   1.000
_cell.length_b   1.000
_cell.length_c   1.000
_cell.angle_alpha   90.00
_cell.angle_beta   90.00
_cell.angle_gamma   90.00
#
_symmetry.space_group_name_H-M   'P 1'
#
loop_
_entity.id
_entity.type
_entity.pdbx_description
1 polymer ?
#
loop_
_entity_poly.entity_id
_entity_poly.type
_entity_poly.pdbx_seq_one_letter_code
_entity_poly.pdbx_strand_id
1 'polypeptide(L)'
;MSSKAPIRIAVLVSSASGADRTEFDRFIAVYYALLDAGAEVLVASASGGHPWPKRLKPSGEEPDELAARFQSDWHARDDLANTLQFGQLFVEDFQGGFCVGEPGAIWRGTDLDSVGALIARFLQAGKPIAVVPSLFDITPTGAADGLLILSDGKWPPIATVGALLAAATQFDNRRIEP
;
A
#
# COMPACT_ATOMS: atom_id res chain seq x y z
N MET A 1 15.56 -11.70 -24.81
CA MET A 1 15.39 -10.67 -23.74
C MET A 1 14.75 -11.38 -22.57
N SER A 2 15.47 -11.56 -21.46
CA SER A 2 14.88 -12.22 -20.28
C SER A 2 13.85 -11.27 -19.70
N SER A 3 12.57 -11.62 -19.80
CA SER A 3 11.50 -10.88 -19.11
C SER A 3 11.72 -11.09 -17.62
N LYS A 4 12.24 -10.06 -16.94
CA LYS A 4 12.31 -10.05 -15.47
C LYS A 4 10.87 -10.15 -14.96
N ALA A 5 10.63 -11.03 -13.98
CA ALA A 5 9.32 -11.18 -13.37
C ALA A 5 8.82 -9.83 -12.85
N PRO A 6 7.51 -9.54 -12.93
CA PRO A 6 6.96 -8.28 -12.45
C PRO A 6 7.19 -8.13 -10.95
N ILE A 7 7.41 -6.89 -10.51
CA ILE A 7 7.55 -6.56 -9.09
C ILE A 7 6.17 -6.66 -8.45
N ARG A 8 6.04 -7.50 -7.42
CA ARG A 8 4.81 -7.66 -6.64
C ARG A 8 4.80 -6.71 -5.45
N ILE A 9 3.77 -5.86 -5.36
CA ILE A 9 3.60 -4.89 -4.29
C ILE A 9 2.28 -5.16 -3.56
N ALA A 10 2.34 -5.26 -2.23
CA ALA A 10 1.14 -5.31 -1.39
C ALA A 10 0.66 -3.88 -1.07
N VAL A 11 -0.55 -3.54 -1.47
CA VAL A 11 -1.22 -2.28 -1.10
C VAL A 11 -2.10 -2.54 0.13
N LEU A 12 -1.75 -1.91 1.25
CA LEU A 12 -2.45 -2.04 2.53
C LEU A 12 -3.40 -0.86 2.69
N VAL A 13 -4.69 -1.12 2.77
CA VAL A 13 -5.70 -0.10 3.02
C VAL A 13 -6.08 -0.13 4.49
N SER A 14 -5.73 0.95 5.20
CA SER A 14 -6.07 1.14 6.61
C SER A 14 -6.99 2.35 6.74
N SER A 15 -8.29 2.11 6.88
CA SER A 15 -9.22 3.22 7.13
C SER A 15 -9.35 3.45 8.64
N ALA A 16 -8.97 4.65 9.09
CA ALA A 16 -9.40 5.11 10.41
C ALA A 16 -10.92 5.39 10.35
N SER A 17 -11.60 5.31 11.50
CA SER A 17 -13.07 5.36 11.58
C SER A 17 -13.68 6.45 10.67
N GLY A 18 -14.45 6.05 9.66
CA GLY A 18 -15.13 6.98 8.76
C GLY A 18 -14.38 7.31 7.47
N ALA A 19 -13.77 6.30 6.84
CA ALA A 19 -13.45 6.20 5.42
C ALA A 19 -14.10 7.29 4.54
N ASP A 20 -13.34 8.34 4.22
CA ASP A 20 -13.79 9.48 3.43
C ASP A 20 -13.34 9.35 1.96
N ARG A 21 -13.88 10.21 1.09
CA ARG A 21 -13.54 10.24 -0.34
C ARG A 21 -12.04 10.46 -0.58
N THR A 22 -11.35 11.17 0.30
CA THR A 22 -9.93 11.48 0.21
C THR A 22 -9.06 10.23 0.31
N GLU A 23 -9.35 9.31 1.24
CA GLU A 23 -8.61 8.04 1.34
C GLU A 23 -8.78 7.17 0.10
N PHE A 24 -10.00 7.12 -0.43
CA PHE A 24 -10.30 6.41 -1.66
C PHE A 24 -9.55 7.00 -2.87
N ASP A 25 -9.55 8.33 -3.01
CA ASP A 25 -8.84 9.01 -4.10
C ASP A 25 -7.32 8.78 -4.01
N ARG A 26 -6.76 8.73 -2.79
CA ARG A 26 -5.35 8.33 -2.59
C ARG A 26 -5.10 6.88 -3.01
N PHE A 27 -6.01 5.97 -2.65
CA PHE A 27 -5.88 4.56 -3.00
C PHE A 27 -5.89 4.35 -4.52
N ILE A 28 -6.91 4.82 -5.24
CA ILE A 28 -7.04 4.57 -6.69
C ILE A 28 -5.80 5.07 -7.42
N ALA A 29 -5.19 6.11 -6.90
CA ALA A 29 -4.17 6.82 -7.59
C ALA A 29 -2.75 6.31 -7.22
N VAL A 30 -2.56 5.73 -6.03
CA VAL A 30 -1.43 4.83 -5.75
C VAL A 30 -1.54 3.54 -6.57
N TYR A 31 -2.74 2.93 -6.60
CA TYR A 31 -3.01 1.71 -7.34
C TYR A 31 -2.67 1.87 -8.83
N TYR A 32 -3.19 2.91 -9.48
CA TYR A 32 -2.89 3.16 -10.90
C TYR A 32 -1.45 3.56 -11.15
N ALA A 33 -0.81 4.33 -10.27
CA ALA A 33 0.61 4.64 -10.43
C ALA A 33 1.51 3.38 -10.38
N LEU A 34 1.14 2.37 -9.57
CA LEU A 34 1.83 1.08 -9.52
C LEU A 34 1.57 0.25 -10.78
N LEU A 35 0.31 0.15 -11.21
CA LEU A 35 -0.05 -0.58 -12.44
C LEU A 35 0.61 0.02 -13.68
N ASP A 36 0.58 1.34 -13.81
CA ASP A 36 1.17 2.06 -14.94
C ASP A 36 2.70 1.92 -14.97
N ALA A 37 3.32 1.61 -13.82
CA ALA A 37 4.73 1.26 -13.70
C ALA A 37 5.03 -0.24 -13.92
N GLY A 38 4.00 -1.05 -14.23
CA GLY A 38 4.14 -2.48 -14.52
C GLY A 38 4.28 -3.38 -13.29
N ALA A 39 3.95 -2.87 -12.10
CA ALA A 39 3.91 -3.69 -10.89
C ALA A 39 2.64 -4.57 -10.87
N GLU A 40 2.78 -5.77 -10.31
CA GLU A 40 1.63 -6.58 -9.93
C GLU A 40 1.17 -6.16 -8.53
N VAL A 41 -0.10 -5.78 -8.40
CA VAL A 41 -0.65 -5.22 -7.17
C VAL A 41 -1.60 -6.21 -6.53
N LEU A 42 -1.44 -6.41 -5.22
CA LEU A 42 -2.43 -7.11 -4.40
C LEU A 42 -2.91 -6.18 -3.31
N VAL A 43 -4.22 -6.12 -3.10
CA VAL A 43 -4.84 -5.21 -2.11
C VAL A 43 -5.26 -6.00 -0.86
N ALA A 44 -4.96 -5.47 0.32
CA ALA A 44 -5.37 -6.03 1.60
C ALA A 44 -5.95 -4.98 2.54
N SER A 45 -6.83 -5.42 3.43
CA SER A 45 -7.45 -4.61 4.48
C SER A 45 -7.61 -5.39 5.78
N ALA A 46 -7.95 -4.72 6.88
CA ALA A 46 -8.06 -5.35 8.19
C ALA A 46 -9.07 -6.50 8.23
N SER A 47 -10.24 -6.34 7.58
CA SER A 47 -11.30 -7.36 7.57
C SER A 47 -11.39 -8.14 6.25
N GLY A 48 -10.58 -7.79 5.25
CA GLY A 48 -10.75 -8.30 3.89
C GLY A 48 -12.04 -7.81 3.24
N GLY A 49 -12.28 -8.22 2.00
CA GLY A 49 -13.43 -7.75 1.22
C GLY A 49 -13.35 -6.24 0.96
N HIS A 50 -14.49 -5.58 0.77
CA HIS A 50 -14.50 -4.16 0.42
C HIS A 50 -14.19 -3.27 1.66
N PRO A 51 -13.09 -2.49 1.67
CA PRO A 51 -12.63 -1.79 2.88
C PRO A 51 -13.36 -0.48 3.16
N TRP A 52 -14.10 0.07 2.18
CA TRP A 52 -14.89 1.29 2.32
C TRP A 52 -16.39 0.97 2.38
N PRO A 53 -17.23 1.87 2.94
CA PRO A 53 -18.67 1.76 2.76
C PRO A 53 -19.02 1.85 1.27
N LYS A 54 -20.01 1.05 0.82
CA LYS A 54 -20.48 1.00 -0.59
C LYS A 54 -20.87 2.36 -1.18
N ARG A 55 -21.13 3.36 -0.33
CA ARG A 55 -21.33 4.76 -0.73
C ARG A 55 -20.37 5.63 0.06
N LEU A 56 -19.35 6.12 -0.63
CA LEU A 56 -18.51 7.21 -0.15
C LEU A 56 -19.31 8.50 -0.17
N LYS A 57 -19.07 9.39 0.81
CA LYS A 57 -19.62 10.74 0.74
C LYS A 57 -19.02 11.42 -0.51
N PRO A 58 -19.84 12.09 -1.35
CA PRO A 58 -19.29 12.89 -2.45
C PRO A 58 -18.33 13.96 -1.90
N SER A 59 -17.19 14.18 -2.55
CA SER A 59 -16.30 15.31 -2.21
C SER A 59 -16.90 16.67 -2.58
N GLY A 60 -17.98 16.69 -3.36
CA GLY A 60 -18.57 17.92 -3.91
C GLY A 60 -17.88 18.41 -5.18
N GLU A 61 -16.87 17.67 -5.67
CA GLU A 61 -16.12 17.96 -6.89
C GLU A 61 -16.54 17.00 -8.03
N GLU A 62 -16.40 17.45 -9.28
CA GLU A 62 -16.56 16.61 -10.48
C GLU A 62 -15.64 15.38 -10.39
N PRO A 63 -16.03 14.20 -10.95
CA PRO A 63 -15.16 13.03 -10.94
C PRO A 63 -13.84 13.34 -11.68
N ASP A 64 -12.73 13.34 -10.94
CA ASP A 64 -11.37 13.40 -11.50
C ASP A 64 -11.13 12.21 -12.46
N GLU A 65 -10.22 12.35 -13.43
CA GLU A 65 -9.93 11.37 -14.49
C GLU A 65 -9.67 9.96 -13.93
N LEU A 66 -8.98 9.87 -12.77
CA LEU A 66 -8.71 8.61 -12.09
C LEU A 66 -9.98 7.95 -11.52
N ALA A 67 -10.94 8.75 -11.03
CA ALA A 67 -12.22 8.23 -10.56
C ALA A 67 -13.06 7.72 -11.75
N ALA A 68 -13.00 8.38 -12.90
CA ALA A 68 -13.64 7.90 -14.13
C ALA A 68 -12.98 6.61 -14.66
N ARG A 69 -11.64 6.53 -14.62
CA ARG A 69 -10.88 5.30 -14.92
C ARG A 69 -11.29 4.17 -13.99
N PHE A 70 -11.30 4.40 -12.68
CA PHE A 70 -11.70 3.41 -11.68
C PHE A 70 -13.13 2.90 -11.90
N GLN A 71 -14.09 3.78 -12.19
CA GLN A 71 -15.48 3.37 -12.44
C GLN A 71 -15.60 2.42 -13.63
N SER A 72 -14.78 2.62 -14.66
CA SER A 72 -14.78 1.84 -15.91
C SER A 72 -13.91 0.58 -15.85
N ASP A 73 -13.01 0.50 -14.87
CA ASP A 73 -12.07 -0.60 -14.70
C ASP A 73 -12.65 -1.68 -13.77
N TRP A 74 -13.14 -2.76 -14.38
CA TRP A 74 -13.74 -3.85 -13.62
C TRP A 74 -12.72 -4.60 -12.77
N HIS A 75 -11.45 -4.68 -13.20
CA HIS A 75 -10.39 -5.37 -12.45
C HIS A 75 -10.05 -4.62 -11.18
N ALA A 76 -9.80 -3.31 -11.28
CA ALA A 76 -9.52 -2.47 -10.12
C ALA A 76 -10.65 -2.50 -9.09
N ARG A 77 -11.90 -2.54 -9.57
CA ARG A 77 -13.08 -2.66 -8.72
C ARG A 77 -13.18 -4.02 -8.05
N ASP A 78 -12.82 -5.09 -8.74
CA ASP A 78 -12.81 -6.44 -8.19
C ASP A 78 -11.70 -6.62 -7.14
N ASP A 79 -10.48 -6.16 -7.44
CA ASP A 79 -9.35 -6.14 -6.50
C ASP A 79 -9.72 -5.40 -5.21
N LEU A 80 -10.41 -4.26 -5.33
CA LEU A 80 -10.87 -3.50 -4.18
C LEU A 80 -12.08 -4.14 -3.47
N ALA A 81 -12.92 -4.90 -4.17
CA ALA A 81 -14.06 -5.59 -3.57
C ALA A 81 -13.64 -6.87 -2.82
N ASN A 82 -12.54 -7.49 -3.24
CA ASN A 82 -12.07 -8.79 -2.78
C ASN A 82 -10.70 -8.70 -2.11
N THR A 83 -10.46 -7.66 -1.29
CA THR A 83 -9.17 -7.52 -0.61
C THR A 83 -8.90 -8.70 0.33
N LEU A 84 -7.63 -9.09 0.45
CA LEU A 84 -7.22 -10.06 1.47
C LEU A 84 -7.28 -9.44 2.87
N GLN A 85 -7.43 -10.28 3.88
CA GLN A 85 -7.15 -9.90 5.26
C GLN A 85 -5.64 -9.77 5.49
N PHE A 86 -5.21 -8.86 6.36
CA PHE A 86 -3.78 -8.70 6.68
C PHE A 86 -3.12 -10.01 7.14
N GLY A 87 -3.82 -10.84 7.93
CA GLY A 87 -3.33 -12.15 8.38
C GLY A 87 -3.15 -13.18 7.25
N GLN A 88 -3.71 -12.94 6.05
CA GLN A 88 -3.56 -13.82 4.88
C GLN A 88 -2.33 -13.48 4.04
N LEU A 89 -1.60 -12.41 4.37
CA LEU A 89 -0.40 -12.00 3.64
C LEU A 89 0.87 -12.66 4.19
N PHE A 90 1.61 -13.26 3.28
CA PHE A 90 3.01 -13.64 3.47
C PHE A 90 3.88 -12.54 2.86
N VAL A 91 4.56 -11.76 3.70
CA VAL A 91 5.36 -10.61 3.25
C VAL A 91 6.47 -11.05 2.30
N GLU A 92 6.90 -12.31 2.39
CA GLU A 92 7.88 -13.01 1.58
C GLU A 92 7.53 -13.01 0.08
N ASP A 93 6.24 -13.01 -0.27
CA ASP A 93 5.75 -13.07 -1.66
C ASP A 93 5.83 -11.73 -2.42
N PHE A 94 6.13 -10.64 -1.72
CA PHE A 94 6.13 -9.28 -2.27
C PHE A 94 7.53 -8.66 -2.26
N GLN A 95 7.89 -7.82 -3.22
CA GLN A 95 9.17 -7.09 -3.18
C GLN A 95 9.07 -5.79 -2.37
N GLY A 96 7.87 -5.37 -1.97
CA GLY A 96 7.64 -4.22 -1.11
C GLY A 96 6.16 -4.03 -0.78
N GLY A 97 5.87 -3.01 0.03
CA GLY A 97 4.49 -2.67 0.42
C GLY A 97 4.18 -1.17 0.28
N PHE A 98 2.90 -0.83 0.20
CA PHE A 98 2.41 0.54 0.23
C PHE A 98 1.17 0.64 1.10
N CYS A 99 1.25 1.34 2.23
CA CYS A 99 0.12 1.62 3.11
C CYS A 99 -0.56 2.93 2.73
N VAL A 100 -1.87 2.86 2.45
CA VAL A 100 -2.75 4.01 2.29
C VAL A 100 -3.63 4.09 3.53
N GLY A 101 -3.50 5.20 4.25
CA GLY A 101 -4.18 5.47 5.52
C GLY A 101 -3.24 5.40 6.72
N GLU A 102 -3.84 5.41 7.91
CA GLU A 102 -3.08 5.53 9.16
C GLU A 102 -2.56 4.17 9.64
N PRO A 103 -1.24 4.01 9.82
CA PRO A 103 -0.66 2.73 10.24
C PRO A 103 -0.78 2.48 11.75
N GLY A 104 -1.17 3.48 12.54
CA GLY A 104 -1.13 3.43 14.00
C GLY A 104 0.30 3.29 14.55
N ALA A 105 0.45 2.61 15.68
CA ALA A 105 1.76 2.34 16.27
C ALA A 105 2.39 1.08 15.69
N ILE A 106 3.51 1.21 14.97
CA ILE A 106 4.15 0.10 14.25
C ILE A 106 4.69 -0.97 15.21
N TRP A 107 5.33 -0.55 16.31
CA TRP A 107 6.05 -1.47 17.22
C TRP A 107 5.39 -1.66 18.58
N ARG A 108 4.31 -0.92 18.87
CA ARG A 108 3.63 -0.94 20.18
C ARG A 108 2.22 -1.53 20.12
N GLY A 109 1.75 -1.91 18.93
CA GLY A 109 0.47 -2.59 18.78
C GLY A 109 0.49 -3.99 19.42
N THR A 110 -0.57 -4.35 20.12
CA THR A 110 -0.79 -5.72 20.63
C THR A 110 -1.54 -6.59 19.63
N ASP A 111 -2.13 -5.98 18.62
CA ASP A 111 -2.89 -6.66 17.56
C ASP A 111 -1.95 -7.04 16.41
N LEU A 112 -1.71 -8.34 16.28
CA LEU A 112 -0.86 -8.92 15.23
C LEU A 112 -1.48 -8.84 13.84
N ASP A 113 -2.80 -8.65 13.77
CA ASP A 113 -3.55 -8.49 12.53
C ASP A 113 -3.75 -7.00 12.18
N SER A 114 -3.07 -6.09 12.88
CA SER A 114 -3.07 -4.67 12.55
C SER A 114 -2.16 -4.34 11.36
N VAL A 115 -2.47 -3.24 10.67
CA VAL A 115 -1.61 -2.72 9.59
C VAL A 115 -0.20 -2.36 10.11
N GLY A 116 -0.08 -1.91 11.36
CA GLY A 116 1.21 -1.58 11.99
C GLY A 116 2.07 -2.83 12.16
N ALA A 117 1.49 -3.95 12.61
CA ALA A 117 2.18 -5.23 12.70
C ALA A 117 2.61 -5.75 11.32
N LEU A 118 1.78 -5.57 10.29
CA LEU A 118 2.15 -5.95 8.93
C LEU A 118 3.28 -5.08 8.36
N ILE A 119 3.27 -3.76 8.62
CA ILE A 119 4.39 -2.87 8.27
C ILE A 119 5.67 -3.31 8.97
N ALA A 120 5.61 -3.62 10.27
CA ALA A 120 6.74 -4.15 11.03
C ALA A 120 7.31 -5.42 10.39
N ARG A 121 6.45 -6.34 9.91
CA ARG A 121 6.86 -7.57 9.21
C ARG A 121 7.58 -7.27 7.89
N PHE A 122 7.11 -6.31 7.09
CA PHE A 122 7.84 -5.88 5.87
C PHE A 122 9.24 -5.36 6.22
N LEU A 123 9.33 -4.51 7.24
CA LEU A 123 10.59 -3.93 7.70
C LEU A 123 11.56 -5.00 8.23
N GLN A 124 11.07 -5.95 9.03
CA GLN A 124 11.86 -7.09 9.52
C GLN A 124 12.31 -8.04 8.41
N ALA A 125 11.52 -8.17 7.34
CA ALA A 125 11.88 -8.97 6.16
C ALA A 125 12.91 -8.29 5.24
N GLY A 126 13.41 -7.11 5.63
CA GLY A 126 14.33 -6.29 4.85
C GLY A 126 13.67 -5.73 3.59
N LYS A 127 12.36 -5.47 3.61
CA LYS A 127 11.60 -5.02 2.45
C LYS A 127 11.22 -3.55 2.58
N PRO A 128 11.23 -2.79 1.46
CA PRO A 128 10.79 -1.41 1.49
C PRO A 128 9.26 -1.35 1.64
N ILE A 129 8.79 -0.39 2.42
CA ILE A 129 7.36 -0.09 2.55
C ILE A 129 7.14 1.42 2.61
N ALA A 130 6.19 1.90 1.81
CA ALA A 130 5.76 3.28 1.80
C ALA A 130 4.49 3.48 2.65
N VAL A 131 4.30 4.64 3.27
CA VAL A 131 3.10 4.96 4.06
C VAL A 131 2.60 6.38 3.75
N VAL A 132 1.30 6.53 3.49
CA VAL A 132 0.64 7.81 3.19
C VAL A 132 -0.75 7.91 3.84
N PRO A 133 -1.09 9.00 4.56
CA PRO A 133 -0.22 10.11 5.00
C PRO A 133 0.62 9.74 6.25
N SER A 134 1.66 10.53 6.53
CA SER A 134 2.75 10.13 7.45
C SER A 134 2.57 10.39 8.96
N LEU A 135 1.35 10.33 9.53
CA LEU A 135 1.17 10.57 10.98
C LEU A 135 1.27 9.26 11.79
N PHE A 136 2.38 8.99 12.50
CA PHE A 136 2.52 7.80 13.36
C PHE A 136 3.75 7.80 14.30
N ASP A 137 3.78 6.80 15.19
CA ASP A 137 4.87 6.47 16.10
C ASP A 137 5.71 5.29 15.58
N ILE A 138 6.98 5.55 15.22
CA ILE A 138 7.96 4.55 14.75
C ILE A 138 8.89 4.04 15.84
N THR A 139 8.73 4.50 17.08
CA THR A 139 9.61 4.07 18.18
C THR A 139 9.18 2.70 18.71
N PRO A 140 10.10 1.86 19.21
CA PRO A 140 11.53 2.13 19.44
C PRO A 140 12.46 1.75 18.28
N THR A 141 12.00 0.97 17.31
CA THR A 141 12.90 0.26 16.36
C THR A 141 13.08 1.00 15.02
N GLY A 142 12.33 2.08 14.77
CA GLY A 142 12.43 2.81 13.50
C GLY A 142 12.06 1.92 12.32
N ALA A 143 12.94 1.85 11.32
CA ALA A 143 12.75 1.05 10.09
C ALA A 143 13.28 -0.40 10.18
N ALA A 144 13.82 -0.84 11.32
CA ALA A 144 14.48 -2.15 11.46
C ALA A 144 15.50 -2.41 10.31
N ASP A 145 15.43 -3.58 9.67
CA ASP A 145 16.34 -4.00 8.58
C ASP A 145 15.88 -3.55 7.19
N GLY A 146 14.71 -2.91 7.09
CA GLY A 146 14.07 -2.53 5.84
C GLY A 146 14.28 -1.05 5.47
N LEU A 147 13.38 -0.54 4.63
CA LEU A 147 13.34 0.87 4.25
C LEU A 147 11.91 1.39 4.41
N LEU A 148 11.74 2.39 5.27
CA LEU A 148 10.45 3.06 5.47
C LEU A 148 10.42 4.36 4.65
N ILE A 149 9.50 4.47 3.70
CA ILE A 149 9.32 5.65 2.85
C ILE A 149 8.08 6.41 3.31
N LEU A 150 8.27 7.66 3.71
CA LEU A 150 7.19 8.48 4.27
C LEU A 150 6.88 9.64 3.33
N SER A 151 5.59 9.92 3.16
CA SER A 151 5.12 11.10 2.43
C SER A 151 4.02 11.80 3.23
N ASP A 152 4.07 13.13 3.21
CA ASP A 152 3.08 14.00 3.86
C ASP A 152 1.70 13.93 3.19
N GLY A 153 1.55 13.12 2.14
CA GLY A 153 0.30 12.93 1.41
C GLY A 153 -0.02 14.08 0.44
N LYS A 154 0.94 14.96 0.14
CA LYS A 154 0.79 15.91 -0.97
C LYS A 154 0.83 15.18 -2.30
N TRP A 155 -0.12 15.53 -3.15
CA TRP A 155 -0.40 14.86 -4.43
C TRP A 155 0.38 15.50 -5.58
N PRO A 156 0.91 14.74 -6.57
CA PRO A 156 0.78 13.29 -6.83
C PRO A 156 1.85 12.38 -6.17
N PRO A 157 1.59 11.07 -6.00
CA PRO A 157 2.41 10.13 -5.24
C PRO A 157 3.50 9.50 -6.10
N ILE A 158 3.67 9.98 -7.33
CA ILE A 158 4.57 9.40 -8.35
C ILE A 158 5.99 9.28 -7.79
N ALA A 159 6.46 10.27 -7.03
CA ALA A 159 7.77 10.22 -6.39
C ALA A 159 7.87 9.11 -5.34
N THR A 160 6.82 8.95 -4.51
CA THR A 160 6.76 7.91 -3.47
C THR A 160 6.69 6.51 -4.10
N VAL A 161 5.89 6.33 -5.15
CA VAL A 161 5.78 5.08 -5.92
C VAL A 161 7.11 4.77 -6.61
N GLY A 162 7.72 5.76 -7.27
CA GLY A 162 9.03 5.61 -7.91
C GLY A 162 10.13 5.22 -6.93
N ALA A 163 10.18 5.86 -5.76
CA ALA A 163 11.12 5.51 -4.69
C ALA A 163 10.90 4.08 -4.17
N LEU A 164 9.63 3.67 -3.96
CA LEU A 164 9.30 2.31 -3.54
C LEU A 164 9.75 1.28 -4.58
N LEU A 165 9.42 1.48 -5.86
CA LEU A 165 9.76 0.53 -6.93
C LEU A 165 11.27 0.43 -7.15
N ALA A 166 11.99 1.55 -7.08
CA ALA A 166 13.45 1.57 -7.16
C ALA A 166 14.08 0.76 -6.01
N ALA A 167 13.60 0.98 -4.78
CA ALA A 167 14.04 0.20 -3.63
C ALA A 167 13.68 -1.29 -3.78
N ALA A 168 12.42 -1.61 -4.11
CA ALA A 168 11.95 -2.99 -4.26
C ALA A 168 12.81 -3.77 -5.28
N THR A 169 13.14 -3.14 -6.40
CA THR A 169 14.03 -3.72 -7.43
C THR A 169 15.45 -3.96 -6.90
N GLN A 170 16.01 -3.02 -6.13
CA GLN A 170 17.37 -3.12 -5.61
C GLN A 170 17.48 -4.20 -4.53
N PHE A 171 16.52 -4.27 -3.61
CA PHE A 171 16.50 -5.26 -2.53
C PHE A 171 16.25 -6.68 -3.07
N ASP A 172 15.43 -6.82 -4.12
CA ASP A 172 15.24 -8.09 -4.83
C ASP A 172 16.54 -8.59 -5.47
N ASN A 173 17.28 -7.71 -6.15
CA ASN A 173 18.57 -8.07 -6.75
C ASN A 173 19.63 -8.49 -5.71
N ARG A 174 19.60 -7.91 -4.50
CA ARG A 174 20.54 -8.26 -3.41
C ARG A 174 20.30 -9.65 -2.80
N ARG A 175 19.10 -10.24 -2.96
CA ARG A 175 18.84 -11.63 -2.54
C ARG A 175 19.48 -12.67 -3.46
N ILE A 176 19.94 -12.27 -4.65
CA ILE A 176 20.46 -13.17 -5.69
C ILE A 176 21.99 -13.28 -5.62
N GLU A 177 22.68 -12.35 -4.95
CA GLU A 177 24.13 -12.43 -4.79
C GLU A 177 24.51 -13.11 -3.44
N PRO A 178 25.37 -14.14 -3.47
CA PRO A 178 25.79 -14.90 -2.29
C PRO A 178 26.75 -14.15 -1.35
#